data_AF-A0A4R6RAU9-F1
#
_entry.id   AF-A0A4R6RAU9-F1
#
_cell.length_a   1.000
_cell.length_b   1.000
_cell.length_c   1.000
_cell.angle_alpha   90.00
_cell.angle_beta   90.00
_cell.angle_gamma   90.00
#
_symmetry.space_group_name_H-M   'P 1'
#
loop_
_entity.id
_entity.type
_entity.pdbx_description
1 polymer ?
#
loop_
_entity_poly.entity_id
_entity_poly.type
_entity_poly.pdbx_seq_one_letter_code
_entity_poly.pdbx_strand_id
1 'polypeptide(L)'
;MGNAKSKLRAHFRKRLAENQSEVVEKWKQEKIYPFEEKSNLDPLETAERQVFDILAVSVQSYLPSFEDADYKSKKFTFQLLAHAVRENPDSVQTIISEVLGLKRSEQDDLAALLGKTSLSSIISAAKTVAGRLDFLAGLDALVFGKESKKKLLERDQLHKMLENEGWLFHEEFALAGSEQRLEEVLSKHISVLGPRQDDGAPVDIGGGKQGRVDLMLCKAVQPRSGEYDYLIVELKRPSKKIDSEVLTQIEKYAIAVASDERFRGVPAKWTFIAISNDLDAYAQKKASQRGRPKGQVYDDAEQNITVWVKCWADVINDAKSKLDFINQQLSYEADRDSAKAYLQKAHARFIPEVDLTTDGYGISTEDGIQDDDSDVMDLDEVGVPDSVIVK
;
A
#
# COMPACT_ATOMS: atom_id res chain seq x y z
N MET A 1 4.51 -24.76 29.42
CA MET A 1 4.82 -23.33 29.71
C MET A 1 3.70 -22.33 29.38
N GLY A 2 2.59 -22.69 28.72
CA GLY A 2 1.49 -21.74 28.40
C GLY A 2 0.61 -21.27 29.58
N ASN A 3 0.52 -22.05 30.66
CA ASN A 3 -0.36 -21.77 31.82
C ASN A 3 0.22 -20.69 32.77
N ALA A 4 1.54 -20.49 32.78
CA ALA A 4 2.18 -19.46 33.59
C ALA A 4 2.04 -18.06 32.96
N LYS A 5 2.23 -17.93 31.64
CA LYS A 5 2.02 -16.67 30.91
C LYS A 5 0.56 -16.23 30.88
N SER A 6 -0.40 -17.16 30.78
CA SER A 6 -1.84 -16.84 30.83
C SER A 6 -2.30 -16.42 32.22
N LYS A 7 -1.85 -17.09 33.28
CA LYS A 7 -2.10 -16.69 34.68
C LYS A 7 -1.41 -15.38 35.03
N LEU A 8 -0.21 -15.13 34.52
CA LEU A 8 0.51 -13.86 34.70
C LEU A 8 -0.23 -12.71 34.01
N ARG A 9 -0.67 -12.87 32.75
CA ARG A 9 -1.53 -11.88 32.06
C ARG A 9 -2.88 -11.66 32.77
N ALA A 10 -3.51 -12.72 33.28
CA ALA A 10 -4.75 -12.61 34.04
C ALA A 10 -4.54 -11.88 35.38
N HIS A 11 -3.44 -12.15 36.08
CA HIS A 11 -3.07 -11.48 37.32
C HIS A 11 -2.69 -10.01 37.10
N PHE A 12 -1.97 -9.69 36.02
CA PHE A 12 -1.68 -8.30 35.65
C PHE A 12 -2.95 -7.55 35.24
N ARG A 13 -3.84 -8.13 34.44
CA ARG A 13 -5.16 -7.53 34.13
C ARG A 13 -6.00 -7.32 35.37
N LYS A 14 -5.97 -8.27 36.32
CA LYS A 14 -6.70 -8.17 37.58
C LYS A 14 -6.12 -7.07 38.50
N ARG A 15 -4.79 -6.98 38.66
CA ARG A 15 -4.15 -5.90 39.41
C ARG A 15 -4.31 -4.54 38.73
N LEU A 16 -4.30 -4.48 37.40
CA LEU A 16 -4.55 -3.25 36.65
C LEU A 16 -6.00 -2.79 36.86
N ALA A 17 -6.97 -3.72 36.84
CA ALA A 17 -8.38 -3.44 37.11
C ALA A 17 -8.65 -3.08 38.60
N GLU A 18 -7.96 -3.72 39.55
CA GLU A 18 -8.02 -3.40 40.99
C GLU A 18 -7.43 -2.00 41.27
N ASN A 19 -6.24 -1.69 40.73
CA ASN A 19 -5.65 -0.35 40.82
C ASN A 19 -6.48 0.71 40.07
N GLN A 20 -7.05 0.38 38.90
CA GLN A 20 -7.96 1.25 38.17
C GLN A 20 -9.18 1.61 39.03
N SER A 21 -9.75 0.64 39.74
CA SER A 21 -10.93 0.86 40.58
C SER A 21 -10.63 1.81 41.76
N GLU A 22 -9.49 1.64 42.45
CA GLU A 22 -9.10 2.53 43.55
C GLU A 22 -8.84 3.97 43.07
N VAL A 23 -8.19 4.12 41.92
CA VAL A 23 -7.87 5.43 41.32
C VAL A 23 -9.14 6.14 40.83
N VAL A 24 -10.07 5.41 40.22
CA VAL A 24 -11.36 5.96 39.77
C VAL A 24 -12.19 6.46 40.96
N GLU A 25 -12.23 5.71 42.07
CA GLU A 25 -12.92 6.16 43.28
C GLU A 25 -12.30 7.44 43.87
N LYS A 26 -10.97 7.58 43.83
CA LYS A 26 -10.30 8.83 44.18
C LYS A 26 -10.77 10.00 43.31
N TRP A 27 -10.84 9.82 41.99
CA TRP A 27 -11.31 10.87 41.06
C TRP A 27 -12.77 11.27 41.28
N LYS A 28 -13.62 10.32 41.67
CA LYS A 28 -15.02 10.60 42.06
C LYS A 28 -15.09 11.41 43.34
N GLN A 29 -14.31 11.04 44.37
CA GLN A 29 -14.22 11.79 45.63
C GLN A 29 -13.71 13.22 45.40
N GLU A 30 -12.71 13.37 44.53
CA GLU A 30 -12.16 14.66 44.12
C GLU A 30 -13.12 15.46 43.21
N LYS A 31 -14.23 14.86 42.75
CA LYS A 31 -15.22 15.48 41.83
C LYS A 31 -14.61 15.96 40.51
N ILE A 32 -13.63 15.20 39.99
CA ILE A 32 -13.02 15.42 38.68
C ILE A 32 -13.45 14.36 37.66
N TYR A 33 -14.02 13.22 38.10
CA TYR A 33 -14.56 12.19 37.21
C TYR A 33 -15.72 12.74 36.36
N PRO A 34 -15.70 12.55 35.02
CA PRO A 34 -16.59 13.27 34.12
C PRO A 34 -17.96 12.63 33.90
N PHE A 35 -18.18 11.39 34.37
CA PHE A 35 -19.46 10.70 34.25
C PHE A 35 -20.28 10.78 35.53
N GLU A 36 -21.58 10.98 35.39
CA GLU A 36 -22.53 10.96 36.52
C GLU A 36 -22.73 9.54 37.04
N GLU A 37 -23.01 9.40 38.34
CA GLU A 37 -23.40 8.11 38.89
C GLU A 37 -24.85 7.78 38.49
N LYS A 38 -25.01 6.68 37.76
CA LYS A 38 -26.31 6.16 37.32
C LYS A 38 -26.44 4.71 37.74
N SER A 39 -27.63 4.34 38.21
CA SER A 39 -27.95 2.97 38.65
C SER A 39 -28.21 2.01 37.49
N ASN A 40 -28.55 2.52 36.30
CA ASN A 40 -28.69 1.73 35.07
C ASN A 40 -27.78 2.32 33.99
N LEU A 41 -26.77 1.56 33.59
CA LEU A 41 -25.87 1.89 32.48
C LEU A 41 -26.25 1.04 31.27
N ASP A 42 -26.37 1.67 30.11
CA ASP A 42 -26.48 0.92 28.87
C ASP A 42 -25.09 0.36 28.44
N PRO A 43 -25.04 -0.61 27.50
CA PRO A 43 -23.78 -1.20 27.06
C PRO A 43 -22.80 -0.19 26.42
N LEU A 44 -23.30 0.86 25.76
CA LEU A 44 -22.49 1.88 25.11
C LEU A 44 -21.83 2.79 26.15
N GLU A 45 -22.60 3.31 27.10
CA GLU A 45 -22.09 4.12 28.22
C GLU A 45 -21.11 3.31 29.09
N THR A 46 -21.32 2.00 29.23
CA THR A 46 -20.37 1.10 29.90
C THR A 46 -19.03 1.04 29.15
N ALA A 47 -19.06 0.90 27.82
CA ALA A 47 -17.86 0.87 26.99
C ALA A 47 -17.13 2.22 27.00
N GLU A 48 -17.86 3.34 26.88
CA GLU A 48 -17.30 4.70 26.96
C GLU A 48 -16.53 4.92 28.28
N ARG A 49 -17.13 4.54 29.41
CA ARG A 49 -16.48 4.64 30.73
C ARG A 49 -15.23 3.78 30.81
N GLN A 50 -15.28 2.54 30.33
CA GLN A 50 -14.11 1.65 30.33
C GLN A 50 -12.95 2.22 29.51
N VAL A 51 -13.22 2.73 28.31
CA VAL A 51 -12.20 3.37 27.46
C VAL A 51 -11.65 4.63 28.13
N PHE A 52 -12.52 5.45 28.70
CA PHE A 52 -12.09 6.63 29.46
C PHE A 52 -11.18 6.25 30.64
N ASP A 53 -11.57 5.28 31.46
CA ASP A 53 -10.82 4.89 32.66
C ASP A 53 -9.40 4.41 32.28
N ILE A 54 -9.27 3.64 31.19
CA ILE A 54 -7.97 3.20 30.65
C ILE A 54 -7.10 4.41 30.26
N LEU A 55 -7.68 5.37 29.55
CA LEU A 55 -6.96 6.55 29.08
C LEU A 55 -6.62 7.52 30.21
N ALA A 56 -7.51 7.73 31.16
CA ALA A 56 -7.29 8.60 32.31
C ALA A 56 -6.14 8.08 33.19
N VAL A 57 -6.04 6.76 33.38
CA VAL A 57 -4.89 6.15 34.09
C VAL A 57 -3.60 6.36 33.30
N SER A 58 -3.66 6.26 31.97
CA SER A 58 -2.50 6.52 31.11
C SER A 58 -2.05 7.98 31.22
N VAL A 59 -2.99 8.94 31.18
CA VAL A 59 -2.71 10.37 31.37
C VAL A 59 -2.02 10.62 32.70
N GLN A 60 -2.56 10.09 33.81
CA GLN A 60 -1.95 10.27 35.14
C GLN A 60 -0.54 9.65 35.23
N SER A 61 -0.32 8.52 34.56
CA SER A 61 0.96 7.81 34.58
C SER A 61 2.05 8.51 33.76
N TYR A 62 1.68 9.07 32.59
CA TYR A 62 2.63 9.70 31.66
C TYR A 62 2.78 11.22 31.84
N LEU A 63 1.84 11.87 32.54
CA LEU A 63 1.91 13.28 32.92
C LEU A 63 1.97 13.41 34.45
N PRO A 64 3.15 13.31 35.10
CA PRO A 64 3.27 13.51 36.55
C PRO A 64 2.74 14.87 37.01
N SER A 65 2.89 15.90 36.18
CA SER A 65 2.35 17.24 36.43
C SER A 65 0.81 17.30 36.45
N PHE A 66 0.13 16.28 35.93
CA PHE A 66 -1.32 16.19 36.02
C PHE A 66 -1.77 16.00 37.46
N GLU A 67 -1.07 15.19 38.25
CA GLU A 67 -1.40 14.97 39.66
C GLU A 67 -1.22 16.24 40.50
N ASP A 68 -0.24 17.07 40.14
CA ASP A 68 0.05 18.35 40.81
C ASP A 68 -0.78 19.52 40.28
N ALA A 69 -1.54 19.32 39.19
CA ALA A 69 -2.37 20.36 38.59
C ALA A 69 -3.54 20.76 39.50
N ASP A 70 -4.00 22.00 39.37
CA ASP A 70 -5.15 22.48 40.13
C ASP A 70 -6.45 21.77 39.73
N TYR A 71 -7.44 21.82 40.62
CA TYR A 71 -8.74 21.17 40.44
C TYR A 71 -9.41 21.48 39.09
N LYS A 72 -9.39 22.74 38.64
CA LYS A 72 -10.06 23.14 37.39
C LYS A 72 -9.36 22.53 36.19
N SER A 73 -8.03 22.53 36.19
CA SER A 73 -7.21 21.94 35.13
C SER A 73 -7.44 20.42 35.02
N LYS A 74 -7.40 19.69 36.15
CA LYS A 74 -7.70 18.24 36.18
C LYS A 74 -9.09 17.93 35.63
N LYS A 75 -10.10 18.65 36.14
CA LYS A 75 -11.50 18.46 35.71
C LYS A 75 -11.69 18.77 34.23
N PHE A 76 -11.11 19.85 33.74
CA PHE A 76 -11.21 20.25 32.33
C PHE A 76 -10.58 19.20 31.41
N THR A 77 -9.39 18.71 31.72
CA THR A 77 -8.73 17.65 30.95
C THR A 77 -9.55 16.36 30.91
N PHE A 78 -10.11 15.93 32.05
CA PHE A 78 -10.97 14.75 32.08
C PHE A 78 -12.28 14.94 31.32
N GLN A 79 -12.87 16.14 31.34
CA GLN A 79 -14.04 16.46 30.53
C GLN A 79 -13.72 16.44 29.03
N LEU A 80 -12.57 16.98 28.61
CA LEU A 80 -12.10 16.91 27.23
C LEU A 80 -11.88 15.46 26.79
N LEU A 81 -11.22 14.67 27.63
CA LEU A 81 -10.96 13.26 27.35
C LEU A 81 -12.27 12.46 27.22
N ALA A 82 -13.23 12.65 28.13
CA ALA A 82 -14.53 12.00 28.05
C ALA A 82 -15.33 12.42 26.82
N HIS A 83 -15.26 13.70 26.43
CA HIS A 83 -15.87 14.17 25.19
C HIS A 83 -15.21 13.51 23.97
N ALA A 84 -13.88 13.41 23.92
CA ALA A 84 -13.18 12.77 22.82
C ALA A 84 -13.54 11.28 22.70
N VAL A 85 -13.59 10.56 23.82
CA VAL A 85 -13.97 9.14 23.86
C VAL A 85 -15.41 8.92 23.37
N ARG A 86 -16.35 9.80 23.72
CA ARG A 86 -17.74 9.70 23.26
C ARG A 86 -17.88 9.83 21.74
N GLU A 87 -17.09 10.71 21.14
CA GLU A 87 -17.14 10.95 19.69
C GLU A 87 -16.51 9.81 18.88
N ASN A 88 -15.37 9.26 19.35
CA ASN A 88 -14.65 8.19 18.63
C ASN A 88 -13.77 7.36 19.58
N PRO A 89 -14.35 6.39 20.32
CA PRO A 89 -13.65 5.71 21.41
C PRO A 89 -12.42 4.92 20.94
N ASP A 90 -12.57 4.13 19.89
CA ASP A 90 -11.51 3.23 19.40
C ASP A 90 -10.30 4.02 18.85
N SER A 91 -10.56 5.07 18.07
CA SER A 91 -9.48 5.86 17.47
C SER A 91 -8.78 6.72 18.53
N VAL A 92 -9.53 7.32 19.45
CA VAL A 92 -8.97 8.18 20.51
C VAL A 92 -8.10 7.36 21.46
N GLN A 93 -8.52 6.14 21.81
CA GLN A 93 -7.72 5.27 22.64
C GLN A 93 -6.35 4.99 22.02
N THR A 94 -6.34 4.63 20.74
CA THR A 94 -5.13 4.34 20.00
C THR A 94 -4.23 5.58 19.92
N ILE A 95 -4.77 6.72 19.47
CA ILE A 95 -4.00 7.96 19.26
C ILE A 95 -3.35 8.45 20.55
N ILE A 96 -4.11 8.54 21.65
CA ILE A 96 -3.59 9.05 22.93
C ILE A 96 -2.54 8.10 23.50
N SER A 97 -2.75 6.79 23.40
CA SER A 97 -1.80 5.80 23.91
C SER A 97 -0.45 5.89 23.18
N GLU A 98 -0.47 6.02 21.85
CA GLU A 98 0.74 6.19 21.04
C GLU A 98 1.46 7.50 21.38
N VAL A 99 0.73 8.62 21.46
CA VAL A 99 1.33 9.94 21.77
C VAL A 99 1.93 9.97 23.18
N LEU A 100 1.26 9.41 24.18
CA LEU A 100 1.77 9.35 25.56
C LEU A 100 2.97 8.38 25.69
N GLY A 101 3.05 7.37 24.81
CA GLY A 101 4.14 6.40 24.77
C GLY A 101 5.44 6.92 24.13
N LEU A 102 5.40 8.06 23.43
CA LEU A 102 6.58 8.64 22.77
C LEU A 102 7.67 9.02 23.78
N LYS A 103 8.92 8.67 23.46
CA LYS A 103 10.10 9.14 24.18
C LYS A 103 10.29 10.65 23.99
N ARG A 104 11.08 11.27 24.86
CA ARG A 104 11.30 12.72 24.81
C ARG A 104 11.83 13.21 23.45
N SER A 105 12.77 12.50 22.85
CA SER A 105 13.29 12.82 21.52
C SER A 105 12.21 12.77 20.44
N GLU A 106 11.35 11.75 20.47
CA GLU A 106 10.25 11.57 19.51
C GLU A 106 9.17 12.66 19.68
N GLN A 107 8.92 13.10 20.91
CA GLN A 107 8.04 14.25 21.18
C GLN A 107 8.62 15.55 20.62
N ASP A 108 9.92 15.78 20.82
CA ASP A 108 10.61 16.98 20.30
C ASP A 108 10.62 16.97 18.76
N ASP A 109 10.83 15.80 18.13
CA ASP A 109 10.74 15.61 16.67
C ASP A 109 9.32 15.87 16.15
N LEU A 110 8.29 15.31 16.80
CA LEU A 110 6.89 15.55 16.44
C LEU A 110 6.53 17.04 16.55
N ALA A 111 6.96 17.71 17.62
CA ALA A 111 6.75 19.14 17.80
C ALA A 111 7.46 19.96 16.71
N ALA A 112 8.69 19.59 16.35
CA ALA A 112 9.44 20.24 15.27
C ALA A 112 8.74 20.07 13.91
N LEU A 113 8.23 18.88 13.61
CA LEU A 113 7.45 18.60 12.39
C LEU A 113 6.16 19.43 12.35
N LEU A 114 5.40 19.46 13.44
CA LEU A 114 4.16 20.26 13.54
C LEU A 114 4.40 21.77 13.47
N GLY A 115 5.63 22.22 13.78
CA GLY A 115 6.06 23.59 13.54
C GLY A 115 6.32 23.95 12.07
N LYS A 116 6.39 22.94 11.17
CA LYS A 116 6.70 23.12 9.73
C LYS A 116 5.58 22.66 8.80
N THR A 117 4.71 21.76 9.25
CA THR A 117 3.59 21.25 8.47
C THR A 117 2.41 20.90 9.38
N SER A 118 1.24 20.64 8.80
CA SER A 118 0.06 20.26 9.57
C SER A 118 0.05 18.75 9.87
N LEU A 119 -0.56 18.36 10.99
CA LEU A 119 -0.81 16.94 11.30
C LEU A 119 -1.59 16.26 10.16
N SER A 120 -2.57 16.95 9.58
CA SER A 120 -3.34 16.44 8.43
C SER A 120 -2.46 16.11 7.22
N SER A 121 -1.44 16.92 6.93
CA SER A 121 -0.49 16.69 5.85
C SER A 121 0.41 15.48 6.14
N ILE A 122 0.89 15.33 7.39
CA ILE A 122 1.69 14.17 7.83
C ILE A 122 0.87 12.88 7.66
N ILE A 123 -0.36 12.88 8.17
CA ILE A 123 -1.28 11.75 8.06
C ILE A 123 -1.56 11.43 6.58
N SER A 124 -1.79 12.44 5.74
CA SER A 124 -2.04 12.23 4.32
C SER A 124 -0.85 11.56 3.63
N ALA A 125 0.38 11.99 3.92
CA ALA A 125 1.58 11.40 3.34
C ALA A 125 1.76 9.94 3.76
N ALA A 126 1.64 9.64 5.05
CA ALA A 126 1.73 8.28 5.57
C ALA A 126 0.63 7.37 4.97
N LYS A 127 -0.60 7.89 4.87
CA LYS A 127 -1.72 7.16 4.28
C LYS A 127 -1.52 6.89 2.78
N THR A 128 -0.93 7.82 2.03
CA THR A 128 -0.60 7.58 0.62
C THR A 128 0.38 6.42 0.48
N VAL A 129 1.43 6.38 1.31
CA VAL A 129 2.42 5.30 1.28
C VAL A 129 1.79 3.96 1.67
N ALA A 130 1.08 3.90 2.81
CA ALA A 130 0.42 2.69 3.28
C ALA A 130 -0.59 2.15 2.25
N GLY A 131 -1.43 3.03 1.69
CA GLY A 131 -2.40 2.64 0.67
C GLY A 131 -1.75 2.09 -0.61
N ARG A 132 -0.60 2.64 -1.02
CA ARG A 132 0.17 2.09 -2.15
C ARG A 132 0.77 0.72 -1.85
N LEU A 133 1.25 0.48 -0.63
CA LEU A 133 1.75 -0.82 -0.20
C LEU A 133 0.62 -1.87 -0.15
N ASP A 134 -0.53 -1.52 0.42
CA ASP A 134 -1.73 -2.36 0.43
C ASP A 134 -2.21 -2.66 -1.00
N PHE A 135 -2.19 -1.65 -1.88
CA PHE A 135 -2.54 -1.83 -3.29
C PHE A 135 -1.59 -2.82 -3.97
N LEU A 136 -0.27 -2.69 -3.78
CA LEU A 136 0.71 -3.61 -4.37
C LEU A 136 0.52 -5.03 -3.89
N ALA A 137 0.27 -5.23 -2.59
CA ALA A 137 -0.02 -6.55 -2.03
C ALA A 137 -1.31 -7.15 -2.62
N GLY A 138 -2.36 -6.33 -2.75
CA GLY A 138 -3.63 -6.73 -3.34
C GLY A 138 -3.52 -7.05 -4.84
N LEU A 139 -2.83 -6.22 -5.60
CA LEU A 139 -2.58 -6.42 -7.04
C LEU A 139 -1.80 -7.71 -7.28
N ASP A 140 -0.75 -7.96 -6.49
CA ASP A 140 0.07 -9.19 -6.56
C ASP A 140 -0.82 -10.44 -6.39
N ALA A 141 -1.64 -10.47 -5.34
CA ALA A 141 -2.60 -11.55 -5.11
C ALA A 141 -3.62 -11.72 -6.25
N LEU A 142 -4.07 -10.63 -6.88
CA LEU A 142 -5.01 -10.66 -7.99
C LEU A 142 -4.38 -11.19 -9.28
N VAL A 143 -3.17 -10.74 -9.64
CA VAL A 143 -2.55 -11.12 -10.92
C VAL A 143 -1.86 -12.48 -10.88
N PHE A 144 -1.44 -12.96 -9.70
CA PHE A 144 -0.75 -14.24 -9.54
C PHE A 144 -1.59 -15.35 -8.87
N GLY A 145 -2.69 -15.01 -8.18
CA GLY A 145 -3.57 -16.01 -7.54
C GLY A 145 -4.21 -16.96 -8.56
N LYS A 146 -4.34 -18.24 -8.21
CA LYS A 146 -4.66 -19.30 -9.19
C LYS A 146 -6.08 -19.16 -9.74
N GLU A 147 -7.02 -18.79 -8.87
CA GLU A 147 -8.43 -18.61 -9.24
C GLU A 147 -8.73 -17.17 -9.67
N SER A 148 -8.12 -16.17 -9.04
CA SER A 148 -8.24 -14.76 -9.42
C SER A 148 -7.73 -14.52 -10.84
N LYS A 149 -6.55 -15.03 -11.19
CA LYS A 149 -5.91 -14.87 -12.52
C LYS A 149 -6.80 -15.33 -13.68
N LYS A 150 -7.59 -16.40 -13.49
CA LYS A 150 -8.49 -16.93 -14.54
C LYS A 150 -9.73 -16.09 -14.74
N LYS A 151 -10.21 -15.45 -13.67
CA LYS A 151 -11.45 -14.67 -13.64
C LYS A 151 -11.21 -13.18 -13.88
N LEU A 152 -9.99 -12.69 -13.66
CA LEU A 152 -9.63 -11.29 -13.79
C LEU A 152 -9.78 -10.84 -15.26
N LEU A 153 -10.75 -9.96 -15.47
CA LEU A 153 -10.99 -9.34 -16.78
C LEU A 153 -10.08 -8.13 -16.97
N GLU A 154 -9.56 -7.97 -18.18
CA GLU A 154 -8.64 -6.89 -18.52
C GLU A 154 -9.32 -5.52 -18.36
N ARG A 155 -10.45 -5.32 -19.02
CA ARG A 155 -11.10 -4.00 -19.15
C ARG A 155 -12.06 -3.67 -18.02
N ASP A 156 -12.91 -4.64 -17.70
CA ASP A 156 -14.00 -4.43 -16.74
C ASP A 156 -13.50 -4.35 -15.29
N GLN A 157 -12.28 -4.84 -15.02
CA GLN A 157 -11.72 -4.94 -13.68
C GLN A 157 -10.32 -4.31 -13.60
N LEU A 158 -9.33 -4.87 -14.30
CA LEU A 158 -7.92 -4.48 -14.13
C LEU A 158 -7.67 -3.02 -14.57
N HIS A 159 -8.19 -2.59 -15.73
CA HIS A 159 -8.11 -1.20 -16.17
C HIS A 159 -8.72 -0.21 -15.18
N LYS A 160 -9.96 -0.48 -14.74
CA LYS A 160 -10.68 0.42 -13.82
C LYS A 160 -10.01 0.50 -12.46
N MET A 161 -9.43 -0.59 -11.99
CA MET A 161 -8.64 -0.59 -10.76
C MET A 161 -7.38 0.28 -10.89
N LEU A 162 -6.74 0.29 -12.05
CA LEU A 162 -5.48 1.01 -12.28
C LEU A 162 -5.65 2.47 -12.69
N GLU A 163 -6.86 2.92 -13.01
CA GLU A 163 -7.14 4.26 -13.55
C GLU A 163 -6.51 5.39 -12.72
N ASN A 164 -6.48 5.25 -11.39
CA ASN A 164 -5.89 6.23 -10.47
C ASN A 164 -4.48 5.86 -9.98
N GLU A 165 -3.91 4.77 -10.49
CA GLU A 165 -2.66 4.18 -10.01
C GLU A 165 -1.49 4.41 -10.98
N GLY A 166 -1.48 5.56 -11.67
CA GLY A 166 -0.45 5.91 -12.67
C GLY A 166 0.98 5.91 -12.13
N TRP A 167 1.14 6.11 -10.81
CA TRP A 167 2.41 6.06 -10.08
C TRP A 167 3.13 4.71 -10.20
N LEU A 168 2.39 3.62 -10.45
CA LEU A 168 2.97 2.29 -10.70
C LEU A 168 3.97 2.30 -11.87
N PHE A 169 3.66 3.10 -12.89
CA PHE A 169 4.47 3.18 -14.10
C PHE A 169 5.49 4.31 -13.99
N HIS A 170 5.06 5.50 -13.57
CA HIS A 170 5.95 6.62 -13.28
C HIS A 170 5.30 7.61 -12.30
N GLU A 171 6.06 8.12 -11.33
CA GLU A 171 5.53 8.96 -10.24
C GLU A 171 4.93 10.28 -10.75
N GLU A 172 5.46 10.82 -11.85
CA GLU A 172 4.94 12.05 -12.47
C GLU A 172 3.48 11.93 -12.93
N PHE A 173 3.01 10.71 -13.23
CA PHE A 173 1.62 10.45 -13.60
C PHE A 173 0.71 10.16 -12.41
N ALA A 174 1.19 10.24 -11.17
CA ALA A 174 0.39 9.98 -9.97
C ALA A 174 -0.85 10.90 -9.87
N LEU A 175 -0.71 12.15 -10.32
CA LEU A 175 -1.77 13.16 -10.33
C LEU A 175 -2.28 13.47 -11.75
N ALA A 176 -1.85 12.69 -12.74
CA ALA A 176 -2.23 12.93 -14.12
C ALA A 176 -3.71 12.57 -14.35
N GLY A 177 -4.42 13.52 -14.95
CA GLY A 177 -5.79 13.33 -15.42
C GLY A 177 -5.83 12.67 -16.79
N SER A 178 -7.06 12.44 -17.27
CA SER A 178 -7.28 12.09 -18.67
C SER A 178 -7.26 13.34 -19.56
N GLU A 179 -6.95 13.17 -20.84
CA GLU A 179 -6.84 14.26 -21.80
C GLU A 179 -7.70 13.94 -23.02
N GLN A 180 -8.73 14.76 -23.25
CA GLN A 180 -9.79 14.45 -24.20
C GLN A 180 -9.29 14.30 -25.64
N ARG A 181 -8.33 15.13 -26.05
CA ARG A 181 -7.79 15.08 -27.41
C ARG A 181 -6.99 13.79 -27.63
N LEU A 182 -6.22 13.35 -26.65
CA LEU A 182 -5.54 12.05 -26.64
C LEU A 182 -6.57 10.92 -26.71
N GLU A 183 -7.60 10.95 -25.87
CA GLU A 183 -8.69 9.96 -25.86
C GLU A 183 -9.35 9.79 -27.24
N GLU A 184 -9.62 10.90 -27.93
CA GLU A 184 -10.19 10.90 -29.29
C GLU A 184 -9.25 10.25 -30.31
N VAL A 185 -7.95 10.52 -30.24
CA VAL A 185 -6.95 9.92 -31.15
C VAL A 185 -6.76 8.43 -30.84
N LEU A 186 -6.67 8.06 -29.57
CA LEU A 186 -6.57 6.66 -29.15
C LEU A 186 -7.75 5.85 -29.68
N SER A 187 -8.96 6.41 -29.59
CA SER A 187 -10.19 5.81 -30.09
C SER A 187 -10.18 5.64 -31.63
N LYS A 188 -9.64 6.62 -32.36
CA LYS A 188 -9.55 6.58 -33.83
C LYS A 188 -8.66 5.43 -34.32
N HIS A 189 -7.57 5.14 -33.63
CA HIS A 189 -6.58 4.14 -34.05
C HIS A 189 -6.76 2.76 -33.44
N ILE A 190 -7.83 2.56 -32.67
CA ILE A 190 -7.99 1.38 -31.82
C ILE A 190 -8.03 0.04 -32.56
N SER A 191 -8.50 0.04 -33.81
CA SER A 191 -8.55 -1.16 -34.66
C SER A 191 -7.18 -1.75 -34.96
N VAL A 192 -6.10 -0.97 -34.80
CA VAL A 192 -4.71 -1.42 -34.99
C VAL A 192 -4.30 -2.46 -33.93
N LEU A 193 -4.92 -2.45 -32.75
CA LEU A 193 -4.64 -3.37 -31.65
C LEU A 193 -5.32 -4.74 -31.79
N GLY A 194 -6.14 -4.93 -32.83
CA GLY A 194 -6.86 -6.16 -33.08
C GLY A 194 -8.15 -6.33 -32.24
N PRO A 195 -8.87 -7.46 -32.41
CA PRO A 195 -10.15 -7.70 -31.77
C PRO A 195 -10.02 -7.99 -30.26
N ARG A 196 -11.09 -7.68 -29.52
CA ARG A 196 -11.25 -8.07 -28.11
C ARG A 196 -11.20 -9.60 -27.99
N GLN A 197 -10.45 -10.13 -27.03
CA GLN A 197 -10.41 -11.56 -26.71
C GLN A 197 -11.19 -11.91 -25.42
N ASP A 198 -11.89 -10.91 -24.88
CA ASP A 198 -12.60 -10.97 -23.62
C ASP A 198 -14.10 -11.19 -23.88
N ASP A 199 -14.54 -12.44 -23.98
CA ASP A 199 -15.92 -12.85 -24.30
C ASP A 199 -16.92 -12.75 -23.12
N GLY A 200 -16.55 -12.03 -22.05
CA GLY A 200 -17.41 -11.85 -20.88
C GLY A 200 -18.57 -10.90 -21.17
N ALA A 201 -19.77 -11.20 -20.63
CA ALA A 201 -20.83 -10.21 -20.56
C ALA A 201 -20.30 -8.96 -19.86
N PRO A 202 -20.56 -7.74 -20.39
CA PRO A 202 -20.16 -6.51 -19.72
C PRO A 202 -20.69 -6.52 -18.29
N VAL A 203 -19.82 -6.28 -17.32
CA VAL A 203 -20.26 -6.13 -15.93
C VAL A 203 -20.91 -4.75 -15.87
N ASP A 204 -22.24 -4.70 -15.89
CA ASP A 204 -23.01 -3.46 -15.79
C ASP A 204 -22.94 -2.94 -14.35
N ILE A 205 -22.02 -2.00 -14.15
CA ILE A 205 -21.77 -1.33 -12.88
C ILE A 205 -22.16 0.12 -13.12
N GLY A 206 -23.42 0.44 -12.89
CA GLY A 206 -24.00 1.74 -13.22
C GLY A 206 -23.15 2.96 -12.83
N GLY A 207 -23.13 3.96 -13.70
CA GLY A 207 -22.60 5.31 -13.43
C GLY A 207 -21.30 5.71 -14.12
N GLY A 208 -20.69 4.87 -14.97
CA GLY A 208 -19.50 5.24 -15.75
C GLY A 208 -19.86 5.86 -17.10
N LYS A 209 -19.15 6.92 -17.51
CA LYS A 209 -19.15 7.38 -18.92
C LYS A 209 -18.77 6.18 -19.80
N GLN A 210 -19.67 5.74 -20.68
CA GLN A 210 -19.35 4.79 -21.74
C GLN A 210 -18.44 5.47 -22.78
N GLY A 211 -17.16 5.66 -22.44
CA GLY A 211 -16.13 6.21 -23.31
C GLY A 211 -15.24 5.08 -23.83
N ARG A 212 -15.05 4.99 -25.16
CA ARG A 212 -14.34 3.89 -25.85
C ARG A 212 -12.81 3.88 -25.66
N VAL A 213 -12.29 4.59 -24.66
CA VAL A 213 -10.89 4.55 -24.17
C VAL A 213 -10.74 3.55 -23.00
N ASP A 214 -11.68 2.62 -22.89
CA ASP A 214 -11.69 1.46 -21.97
C ASP A 214 -10.62 0.38 -22.30
N LEU A 215 -9.63 0.72 -23.13
CA LEU A 215 -8.68 -0.21 -23.74
C LEU A 215 -7.25 0.00 -23.26
N MET A 216 -6.90 1.23 -22.90
CA MET A 216 -5.56 1.58 -22.46
C MET A 216 -5.66 2.57 -21.32
N LEU A 217 -4.84 2.39 -20.29
CA LEU A 217 -4.63 3.44 -19.31
C LEU A 217 -3.82 4.54 -19.99
N CYS A 218 -4.40 5.73 -20.12
CA CYS A 218 -3.74 6.87 -20.72
C CYS A 218 -3.59 7.99 -19.69
N LYS A 219 -2.40 8.58 -19.64
CA LYS A 219 -2.06 9.69 -18.76
C LYS A 219 -1.29 10.73 -19.54
N ALA A 220 -1.61 11.99 -19.29
CA ALA A 220 -0.91 13.12 -19.88
C ALA A 220 -0.46 14.07 -18.77
N VAL A 221 0.78 14.52 -18.84
CA VAL A 221 1.29 15.61 -18.02
C VAL A 221 1.95 16.66 -18.90
N GLN A 222 2.06 17.86 -18.36
CA GLN A 222 2.72 18.98 -19.01
C GLN A 222 3.95 19.36 -18.18
N PRO A 223 5.13 18.76 -18.44
CA PRO A 223 6.34 19.04 -17.65
C PRO A 223 6.77 20.50 -17.77
N ARG A 224 6.50 21.12 -18.92
CA ARG A 224 6.68 22.55 -19.17
C ARG A 224 5.55 23.07 -20.05
N SER A 225 5.24 24.35 -19.96
CA SER A 225 4.18 24.95 -20.79
C SER A 225 4.39 24.65 -22.27
N GLY A 226 3.41 23.98 -22.89
CA GLY A 226 3.44 23.59 -24.30
C GLY A 226 4.14 22.27 -24.61
N GLU A 227 4.82 21.64 -23.65
CA GLU A 227 5.43 20.30 -23.78
C GLU A 227 4.51 19.25 -23.13
N TYR A 228 4.46 18.04 -23.68
CA TYR A 228 3.59 16.97 -23.15
C TYR A 228 4.32 15.66 -23.00
N ASP A 229 4.13 14.99 -21.87
CA ASP A 229 4.53 13.60 -21.68
C ASP A 229 3.26 12.75 -21.63
N TYR A 230 3.18 11.79 -22.56
CA TYR A 230 2.07 10.87 -22.70
C TYR A 230 2.51 9.46 -22.31
N LEU A 231 1.75 8.85 -21.40
CA LEU A 231 1.88 7.45 -21.01
C LEU A 231 0.63 6.71 -21.47
N ILE A 232 0.83 5.62 -22.23
CA ILE A 232 -0.22 4.75 -22.73
C ILE A 232 0.14 3.32 -22.34
N VAL A 233 -0.73 2.67 -21.58
CA VAL A 233 -0.51 1.31 -21.08
C VAL A 233 -1.60 0.38 -21.61
N GLU A 234 -1.19 -0.56 -22.46
CA GLU A 234 -1.97 -1.71 -22.89
C GLU A 234 -1.79 -2.85 -21.89
N LEU A 235 -2.89 -3.25 -21.26
CA LEU A 235 -2.88 -4.40 -20.38
C LEU A 235 -3.33 -5.61 -21.19
N LYS A 236 -2.66 -6.75 -21.00
CA LYS A 236 -3.16 -8.04 -21.42
C LYS A 236 -3.60 -8.83 -20.21
N ARG A 237 -4.60 -9.69 -20.40
CA ARG A 237 -4.95 -10.70 -19.40
C ARG A 237 -3.70 -11.41 -18.87
N PRO A 238 -3.59 -11.61 -17.54
CA PRO A 238 -2.49 -12.35 -16.93
C PRO A 238 -2.18 -13.73 -17.54
N SER A 239 -3.19 -14.39 -18.12
CA SER A 239 -3.05 -15.70 -18.76
C SER A 239 -2.49 -15.66 -20.18
N LYS A 240 -2.47 -14.49 -20.84
CA LYS A 240 -2.01 -14.32 -22.21
C LYS A 240 -0.61 -13.73 -22.25
N LYS A 241 0.36 -14.46 -22.82
CA LYS A 241 1.73 -13.94 -22.96
C LYS A 241 1.80 -12.81 -23.98
N ILE A 242 2.77 -11.92 -23.81
CA ILE A 242 3.15 -10.97 -24.86
C ILE A 242 3.96 -11.73 -25.91
N ASP A 243 3.48 -11.74 -27.14
CA ASP A 243 4.09 -12.41 -28.28
C ASP A 243 4.48 -11.42 -29.38
N SER A 244 5.01 -11.94 -30.50
CA SER A 244 5.38 -11.14 -31.67
C SER A 244 4.22 -10.33 -32.29
N GLU A 245 2.99 -10.83 -32.19
CA GLU A 245 1.81 -10.16 -32.74
C GLU A 245 1.46 -8.95 -31.86
N VAL A 246 1.38 -9.14 -30.55
CA VAL A 246 1.13 -8.06 -29.57
C VAL A 246 2.18 -6.95 -29.71
N LEU A 247 3.46 -7.32 -29.84
CA LEU A 247 4.56 -6.38 -30.06
C LEU A 247 4.36 -5.54 -31.32
N THR A 248 3.99 -6.18 -32.43
CA THR A 248 3.78 -5.50 -33.70
C THR A 248 2.55 -4.58 -33.64
N GLN A 249 1.50 -5.00 -32.95
CA GLN A 249 0.28 -4.22 -32.75
C GLN A 249 0.55 -2.94 -31.97
N ILE A 250 1.22 -3.04 -30.81
CA ILE A 250 1.50 -1.85 -29.97
C ILE A 250 2.47 -0.89 -30.66
N GLU A 251 3.46 -1.39 -31.42
CA GLU A 251 4.40 -0.57 -32.19
C GLU A 251 3.68 0.22 -33.29
N LYS A 252 2.84 -0.47 -34.09
CA LYS A 252 2.02 0.20 -35.13
C LYS A 252 1.05 1.21 -34.53
N TYR A 253 0.45 0.87 -33.39
CA TYR A 253 -0.46 1.76 -32.69
C TYR A 253 0.24 3.02 -32.20
N ALA A 254 1.43 2.87 -31.59
CA ALA A 254 2.24 3.98 -31.10
C ALA A 254 2.57 4.98 -32.23
N ILE A 255 3.05 4.47 -33.37
CA ILE A 255 3.36 5.28 -34.55
C ILE A 255 2.11 5.99 -35.07
N ALA A 256 0.99 5.27 -35.17
CA ALA A 256 -0.25 5.84 -35.70
C ALA A 256 -0.80 6.98 -34.83
N VAL A 257 -0.77 6.83 -33.50
CA VAL A 257 -1.23 7.83 -32.53
C VAL A 257 -0.32 9.05 -32.54
N ALA A 258 1.00 8.85 -32.43
CA ALA A 258 1.96 9.95 -32.40
C ALA A 258 2.01 10.74 -33.71
N SER A 259 1.69 10.07 -34.84
CA SER A 259 1.64 10.70 -36.17
C SER A 259 0.33 11.43 -36.48
N ASP A 260 -0.67 11.41 -35.58
CA ASP A 260 -1.94 12.11 -35.80
C ASP A 260 -1.70 13.61 -35.97
N GLU A 261 -2.40 14.21 -36.93
CA GLU A 261 -2.17 15.60 -37.33
C GLU A 261 -2.34 16.60 -36.20
N ARG A 262 -3.12 16.26 -35.18
CA ARG A 262 -3.31 17.09 -34.00
C ARG A 262 -1.99 17.29 -33.23
N PHE A 263 -1.11 16.30 -33.18
CA PHE A 263 0.14 16.37 -32.41
C PHE A 263 1.33 16.95 -33.20
N ARG A 264 1.15 17.29 -34.47
CA ARG A 264 2.23 17.85 -35.30
C ARG A 264 2.73 19.18 -34.74
N GLY A 265 4.05 19.29 -34.58
CA GLY A 265 4.70 20.51 -34.07
C GLY A 265 4.52 20.76 -32.58
N VAL A 266 3.86 19.85 -31.86
CA VAL A 266 3.77 19.88 -30.40
C VAL A 266 4.94 19.05 -29.83
N PRO A 267 5.82 19.63 -28.99
CA PRO A 267 6.84 18.85 -28.31
C PRO A 267 6.17 17.81 -27.40
N ALA A 268 6.31 16.54 -27.75
CA ALA A 268 5.70 15.45 -27.01
C ALA A 268 6.70 14.30 -26.81
N LYS A 269 6.62 13.64 -25.65
CA LYS A 269 7.28 12.37 -25.36
C LYS A 269 6.23 11.29 -25.21
N TRP A 270 6.38 10.22 -25.96
CA TRP A 270 5.40 9.14 -25.99
C TRP A 270 5.99 7.87 -25.37
N THR A 271 5.31 7.35 -24.36
CA THR A 271 5.67 6.09 -23.71
C THR A 271 4.51 5.12 -23.83
N PHE A 272 4.69 4.07 -24.63
CA PHE A 272 3.74 2.97 -24.76
C PHE A 272 4.26 1.76 -24.00
N ILE A 273 3.41 1.09 -23.21
CA ILE A 273 3.78 -0.09 -22.42
C ILE A 273 2.76 -1.18 -22.65
N ALA A 274 3.19 -2.38 -23.06
CA ALA A 274 2.37 -3.59 -22.98
C ALA A 274 2.73 -4.40 -21.73
N ILE A 275 1.71 -4.84 -20.98
CA ILE A 275 1.92 -5.55 -19.71
C ILE A 275 1.14 -6.86 -19.68
N SER A 276 1.80 -7.94 -19.25
CA SER A 276 1.18 -9.22 -18.91
C SER A 276 1.94 -9.89 -17.77
N ASN A 277 1.59 -11.12 -17.38
CA ASN A 277 2.42 -11.89 -16.43
C ASN A 277 3.67 -12.48 -17.08
N ASP A 278 3.69 -12.67 -18.40
CA ASP A 278 4.77 -13.39 -19.07
C ASP A 278 4.97 -12.96 -20.54
N LEU A 279 6.18 -13.19 -21.06
CA LEU A 279 6.55 -12.97 -22.46
C LEU A 279 6.85 -14.32 -23.13
N ASP A 280 6.60 -14.42 -24.43
CA ASP A 280 7.13 -15.53 -25.20
C ASP A 280 8.64 -15.39 -25.46
N ALA A 281 9.25 -16.44 -26.02
CA ALA A 281 10.69 -16.44 -26.29
C ALA A 281 11.13 -15.35 -27.29
N TYR A 282 10.24 -14.94 -28.20
CA TYR A 282 10.53 -13.90 -29.17
C TYR A 282 10.54 -12.52 -28.50
N ALA A 283 9.50 -12.22 -27.74
CA ALA A 283 9.33 -10.97 -27.04
C ALA A 283 10.40 -10.79 -25.96
N GLN A 284 10.76 -11.85 -25.24
CA GLN A 284 11.85 -11.81 -24.26
C GLN A 284 13.20 -11.45 -24.91
N LYS A 285 13.50 -12.00 -26.10
CA LYS A 285 14.71 -11.65 -26.86
C LYS A 285 14.68 -10.20 -27.35
N LYS A 286 13.53 -9.71 -27.84
CA LYS A 286 13.39 -8.31 -28.28
C LYS A 286 13.56 -7.34 -27.09
N ALA A 287 13.05 -7.69 -25.92
CA ALA A 287 13.09 -6.88 -24.70
C ALA A 287 14.45 -6.89 -23.95
N SER A 288 15.39 -7.74 -24.35
CA SER A 288 16.70 -7.91 -23.68
C SER A 288 17.89 -7.59 -24.60
N GLN A 289 17.66 -6.80 -25.64
CA GLN A 289 18.70 -6.40 -26.57
C GLN A 289 19.80 -5.58 -25.89
N ARG A 290 21.07 -5.89 -26.22
CA ARG A 290 22.22 -5.13 -25.71
C ARG A 290 22.16 -3.68 -26.17
N GLY A 291 22.60 -2.77 -25.30
CA GLY A 291 22.60 -1.34 -25.57
C GLY A 291 21.23 -0.66 -25.39
N ARG A 292 20.22 -1.39 -24.91
CA ARG A 292 18.90 -0.85 -24.57
C ARG A 292 18.54 -1.22 -23.13
N PRO A 293 17.77 -0.37 -22.41
CA PRO A 293 17.17 -0.75 -21.15
C PRO A 293 16.31 -2.02 -21.28
N LYS A 294 16.29 -2.86 -20.23
CA LYS A 294 15.44 -4.06 -20.18
C LYS A 294 13.97 -3.66 -20.37
N GLY A 295 13.27 -4.36 -21.25
CA GLY A 295 11.86 -4.12 -21.58
C GLY A 295 11.66 -3.17 -22.76
N GLN A 296 12.65 -2.37 -23.17
CA GLN A 296 12.51 -1.47 -24.32
C GLN A 296 12.58 -2.27 -25.63
N VAL A 297 11.51 -2.20 -26.44
CA VAL A 297 11.40 -2.96 -27.69
C VAL A 297 11.40 -2.08 -28.93
N TYR A 298 11.08 -0.79 -28.79
CA TYR A 298 11.11 0.21 -29.86
C TYR A 298 11.53 1.55 -29.28
N ASP A 299 12.31 2.29 -30.06
CA ASP A 299 12.83 3.62 -29.73
C ASP A 299 12.97 4.42 -31.02
N ASP A 300 12.21 5.49 -31.14
CA ASP A 300 12.14 6.38 -32.28
C ASP A 300 12.47 7.80 -31.83
N ALA A 301 13.67 8.24 -32.20
CA ALA A 301 14.19 9.55 -31.85
C ALA A 301 13.53 10.68 -32.66
N GLU A 302 12.95 10.41 -33.83
CA GLU A 302 12.33 11.43 -34.67
C GLU A 302 10.99 11.87 -34.08
N GLN A 303 10.18 10.91 -33.65
CA GLN A 303 8.86 11.17 -33.05
C GLN A 303 8.87 11.13 -31.51
N ASN A 304 10.03 10.87 -30.89
CA ASN A 304 10.22 10.73 -29.44
C ASN A 304 9.27 9.67 -28.84
N ILE A 305 9.22 8.50 -29.49
CA ILE A 305 8.37 7.37 -29.10
C ILE A 305 9.25 6.28 -28.51
N THR A 306 8.85 5.79 -27.34
CA THR A 306 9.38 4.55 -26.78
C THR A 306 8.26 3.54 -26.56
N VAL A 307 8.52 2.29 -26.91
CA VAL A 307 7.62 1.17 -26.63
C VAL A 307 8.32 0.17 -25.73
N TRP A 308 7.61 -0.23 -24.69
CA TRP A 308 8.08 -1.11 -23.64
C TRP A 308 7.18 -2.33 -23.52
N VAL A 309 7.78 -3.44 -23.08
CA VAL A 309 7.06 -4.60 -22.57
C VAL A 309 7.52 -4.89 -21.16
N LYS A 310 6.58 -5.14 -20.26
CA LYS A 310 6.87 -5.45 -18.87
C LYS A 310 6.04 -6.64 -18.39
N CYS A 311 6.62 -7.40 -17.47
CA CYS A 311 5.83 -8.33 -16.66
C CYS A 311 5.23 -7.61 -15.44
N TRP A 312 4.07 -8.08 -14.96
CA TRP A 312 3.53 -7.63 -13.67
C TRP A 312 4.52 -7.80 -12.53
N ALA A 313 5.34 -8.86 -12.56
CA ALA A 313 6.41 -9.06 -11.57
C ALA A 313 7.44 -7.92 -11.58
N ASP A 314 7.88 -7.47 -12.76
CA ASP A 314 8.81 -6.33 -12.87
C ASP A 314 8.13 -5.03 -12.40
N VAL A 315 6.88 -4.77 -12.81
CA VAL A 315 6.13 -3.55 -12.43
C VAL A 315 5.94 -3.47 -10.91
N ILE A 316 5.48 -4.55 -10.29
CA ILE A 316 5.26 -4.61 -8.85
C ILE A 316 6.59 -4.47 -8.11
N ASN A 317 7.66 -5.13 -8.57
CA ASN A 317 8.98 -5.02 -7.95
C ASN A 317 9.55 -3.61 -8.06
N ASP A 318 9.48 -2.97 -9.23
CA ASP A 318 9.91 -1.59 -9.44
C ASP A 318 9.15 -0.64 -8.50
N ALA A 319 7.83 -0.81 -8.37
CA ALA A 319 6.99 0.00 -7.48
C ALA A 319 7.30 -0.24 -6.00
N LYS A 320 7.47 -1.50 -5.57
CA LYS A 320 7.91 -1.84 -4.20
C LYS A 320 9.26 -1.21 -3.88
N SER A 321 10.22 -1.31 -4.80
CA SER A 321 11.58 -0.75 -4.62
C SER A 321 11.57 0.77 -4.45
N LYS A 322 10.67 1.49 -5.14
CA LYS A 322 10.51 2.95 -4.97
C LYS A 322 9.96 3.32 -3.59
N LEU A 323 9.13 2.45 -3.01
CA LEU A 323 8.52 2.68 -1.70
C LEU A 323 9.39 2.12 -0.56
N ASP A 324 10.38 1.28 -0.86
CA ASP A 324 11.17 0.53 0.12
C ASP A 324 11.84 1.43 1.16
N PHE A 325 12.53 2.48 0.72
CA PHE A 325 13.15 3.45 1.63
C PHE A 325 12.12 4.06 2.61
N ILE A 326 10.95 4.46 2.10
CA ILE A 326 9.91 5.06 2.94
C ILE A 326 9.29 4.00 3.86
N ASN A 327 9.12 2.77 3.36
CA ASN A 327 8.55 1.69 4.15
C ASN A 327 9.48 1.25 5.29
N GLN A 328 10.80 1.21 5.07
CA GLN A 328 11.79 0.94 6.12
C GLN A 328 11.69 1.97 7.26
N GLN A 329 11.35 3.22 6.96
CA GLN A 329 11.14 4.27 7.97
C GLN A 329 9.75 4.18 8.62
N LEU A 330 8.71 3.88 7.83
CA LEU A 330 7.33 3.78 8.31
C LEU A 330 7.09 2.49 9.13
N SER A 331 7.89 1.44 8.87
CA SER A 331 7.71 0.09 9.42
C SER A 331 6.28 -0.45 9.23
N TYR A 332 5.68 -0.16 8.07
CA TYR A 332 4.34 -0.65 7.74
C TYR A 332 4.41 -2.03 7.12
N GLU A 333 3.69 -2.98 7.71
CA GLU A 333 3.51 -4.32 7.16
C GLU A 333 2.13 -4.40 6.50
N ALA A 334 2.10 -4.35 5.17
CA ALA A 334 0.89 -4.65 4.42
C ALA A 334 0.61 -6.15 4.53
N ASP A 335 -0.53 -6.50 5.11
CA ASP A 335 -0.99 -7.88 5.23
C ASP A 335 -2.18 -8.15 4.30
N ARG A 336 -2.68 -9.40 4.31
CA ARG A 336 -3.78 -9.78 3.43
C ARG A 336 -5.09 -9.09 3.79
N ASP A 337 -5.32 -8.85 5.08
CA ASP A 337 -6.55 -8.23 5.56
C ASP A 337 -6.53 -6.72 5.26
N SER A 338 -5.40 -6.05 5.46
CA SER A 338 -5.21 -4.64 5.10
C SER A 338 -5.32 -4.43 3.59
N ALA A 339 -4.67 -5.27 2.78
CA ALA A 339 -4.75 -5.23 1.33
C ALA A 339 -6.17 -5.47 0.81
N LYS A 340 -6.87 -6.47 1.36
CA LYS A 340 -8.27 -6.75 1.02
C LYS A 340 -9.17 -5.59 1.43
N ALA A 341 -9.02 -5.06 2.64
CA ALA A 341 -9.80 -3.93 3.13
C ALA A 341 -9.57 -2.68 2.27
N TYR A 342 -8.33 -2.41 1.88
CA TYR A 342 -7.99 -1.31 0.98
C TYR A 342 -8.64 -1.50 -0.38
N LEU A 343 -8.42 -2.65 -1.03
CA LEU A 343 -9.01 -2.94 -2.34
C LEU A 343 -10.54 -2.85 -2.29
N GLN A 344 -11.19 -3.41 -1.26
CA GLN A 344 -12.63 -3.30 -1.11
C GLN A 344 -13.08 -1.85 -0.93
N LYS A 345 -12.40 -1.08 -0.09
CA LYS A 345 -12.78 0.31 0.15
C LYS A 345 -12.59 1.20 -1.08
N ALA A 346 -11.46 1.05 -1.78
CA ALA A 346 -11.07 1.90 -2.89
C ALA A 346 -11.62 1.41 -4.25
N HIS A 347 -11.76 0.10 -4.42
CA HIS A 347 -12.03 -0.55 -5.70
C HIS A 347 -13.06 -1.69 -5.64
N ALA A 348 -13.91 -1.79 -4.60
CA ALA A 348 -14.87 -2.90 -4.40
C ALA A 348 -15.62 -3.33 -5.66
N ARG A 349 -16.00 -2.35 -6.50
CA ARG A 349 -16.79 -2.57 -7.71
C ARG A 349 -16.04 -3.35 -8.80
N PHE A 350 -14.72 -3.42 -8.73
CA PHE A 350 -13.85 -3.97 -9.79
C PHE A 350 -13.10 -5.23 -9.36
N ILE A 351 -13.32 -5.73 -8.14
CA ILE A 351 -12.71 -6.96 -7.65
C ILE A 351 -13.54 -8.17 -8.11
N PRO A 352 -12.93 -9.23 -8.67
CA PRO A 352 -13.63 -10.48 -8.95
C PRO A 352 -14.27 -11.07 -7.68
N GLU A 353 -15.46 -11.69 -7.80
CA GLU A 353 -16.06 -12.49 -6.72
C GLU A 353 -15.25 -13.78 -6.51
N VAL A 354 -14.13 -13.65 -5.81
CA VAL A 354 -13.23 -14.73 -5.44
C VAL A 354 -12.77 -14.48 -4.01
N ASP A 355 -12.70 -15.55 -3.22
CA ASP A 355 -12.20 -15.44 -1.85
C ASP A 355 -10.67 -15.27 -1.86
N LEU A 356 -10.22 -14.02 -1.87
CA LEU A 356 -8.81 -13.63 -1.80
C LEU A 356 -8.09 -14.16 -0.54
N THR A 357 -8.80 -14.74 0.43
CA THR A 357 -8.21 -15.29 1.66
C THR A 357 -7.64 -16.70 1.49
N THR A 358 -8.02 -17.42 0.43
CA THR A 358 -7.73 -18.87 0.28
C THR A 358 -6.45 -19.22 -0.48
N ASP A 359 -5.87 -18.28 -1.23
CA ASP A 359 -4.68 -18.56 -2.05
C ASP A 359 -3.39 -18.18 -1.30
N GLY A 360 -2.71 -19.21 -0.80
CA GLY A 360 -1.46 -19.10 -0.04
C GLY A 360 -0.27 -18.67 -0.89
N TYR A 361 0.10 -17.40 -0.84
CA TYR A 361 1.47 -16.93 -1.10
C TYR A 361 2.00 -16.28 0.18
N GLY A 362 2.99 -16.91 0.81
CA GLY A 362 3.69 -16.36 1.96
C GLY A 362 4.70 -15.34 1.48
N ILE A 363 4.66 -14.12 2.03
CA ILE A 363 5.77 -13.19 1.93
C ILE A 363 6.85 -13.75 2.87
N SER A 364 7.99 -14.15 2.31
CA SER A 364 9.15 -14.59 3.07
C SER A 364 9.70 -13.41 3.87
N THR A 365 9.49 -13.43 5.18
CA THR A 365 10.24 -12.62 6.14
C THR A 365 11.55 -13.35 6.45
N GLU A 366 12.58 -13.14 5.62
CA GLU A 366 13.95 -13.50 5.99
C GLU A 366 14.67 -12.22 6.41
N ASP A 367 14.62 -11.91 7.71
CA ASP A 367 15.68 -11.20 8.41
C ASP A 367 16.09 -12.06 9.61
N GLY A 368 16.92 -13.06 9.33
CA GLY A 368 17.65 -13.81 10.34
C GLY A 368 18.91 -13.05 10.71
N ILE A 369 18.82 -12.20 11.73
CA ILE A 369 19.99 -11.72 12.49
C ILE A 369 20.59 -12.97 13.15
N GLN A 370 21.74 -13.44 12.65
CA GLN A 370 22.60 -14.36 13.39
C GLN A 370 23.58 -13.52 14.22
N ASP A 371 23.31 -13.48 15.52
CA ASP A 371 24.28 -13.13 16.54
C ASP A 371 25.41 -14.19 16.50
N ASP A 372 26.60 -13.75 16.11
CA ASP A 372 27.84 -14.53 16.18
C ASP A 372 28.57 -14.13 17.47
N ASP A 373 28.41 -14.96 18.51
CA ASP A 373 29.21 -14.89 19.73
C ASP A 373 29.17 -16.26 20.43
N SER A 374 30.17 -17.10 20.18
CA SER A 374 30.93 -17.80 21.24
C SER A 374 31.96 -18.79 20.67
N ASP A 375 33.21 -18.38 20.78
CA ASP A 375 34.37 -19.24 20.93
C ASP A 375 34.16 -20.27 22.06
N VAL A 376 34.33 -21.56 21.75
CA VAL A 376 35.06 -22.50 22.62
C VAL A 376 35.79 -23.52 21.72
N MET A 377 37.11 -23.35 21.62
CA MET A 377 38.03 -24.37 21.12
C MET A 377 38.22 -25.45 22.18
N ASP A 378 37.89 -26.71 21.85
CA ASP A 378 38.41 -27.89 22.54
C ASP A 378 39.45 -28.56 21.64
N LEU A 379 40.71 -28.47 22.08
CA LEU A 379 41.84 -29.26 21.61
C LEU A 379 41.88 -30.52 22.45
N ASP A 380 41.72 -31.69 21.82
CA ASP A 380 42.43 -32.93 22.16
C ASP A 380 41.96 -34.05 21.22
N GLU A 381 42.83 -34.54 20.35
CA GLU A 381 43.23 -35.96 20.36
C GLU A 381 44.35 -36.23 19.36
N VAL A 382 45.39 -36.84 19.92
CA VAL A 382 46.65 -37.23 19.30
C VAL A 382 46.49 -38.59 18.63
N GLY A 383 46.76 -38.67 17.32
CA GLY A 383 46.85 -39.92 16.56
C GLY A 383 48.23 -40.06 15.89
N VAL A 384 49.10 -40.87 16.49
CA VAL A 384 50.43 -41.26 15.96
C VAL A 384 50.27 -42.25 14.80
N PRO A 385 51.15 -42.23 13.77
CA PRO A 385 51.00 -43.01 12.54
C PRO A 385 51.64 -44.39 12.65
N ASP A 386 51.15 -45.34 11.86
CA ASP A 386 51.91 -46.55 11.51
C ASP A 386 51.87 -46.82 9.99
N SER A 387 53.08 -47.00 9.47
CA SER A 387 53.48 -47.33 8.10
C SER A 387 53.24 -48.79 7.72
N VAL A 388 52.98 -49.10 6.44
CA VAL A 388 53.47 -50.26 5.63
C VAL A 388 53.05 -50.01 4.16
N ILE A 389 53.95 -49.63 3.23
CA ILE A 389 54.81 -50.43 2.33
C ILE A 389 54.07 -51.13 1.16
N VAL A 390 54.34 -50.60 -0.05
CA VAL A 390 54.68 -51.26 -1.35
C VAL A 390 53.61 -52.09 -2.08
N LYS A 391 53.11 -51.56 -3.21
CA LYS A 391 53.61 -51.88 -4.57
C LYS A 391 53.11 -50.88 -5.61
#